data_AF-A0A841K343-F1
#
_entry.id   AF-A0A841K343-F1
#
_cell.length_a   1.000
_cell.length_b   1.000
_cell.length_c   1.000
_cell.angle_alpha   90.00
_cell.angle_beta   90.00
_cell.angle_gamma   90.00
#
_symmetry.space_group_name_H-M   'P 1'
#
loop_
_entity.id
_entity.type
_entity.pdbx_description
1 polymer ?
#
loop_
_entity_poly.entity_id
_entity_poly.type
_entity_poly.pdbx_seq_one_letter_code
_entity_poly.pdbx_strand_id
1 'polypeptide(L)'
;MLPRGRTAPVHSVVYRPALSPGTAAQVTHDRTVARQLIVSTREVTVTGIICGVDVSGSSLEARLGPHGASASFPNTAAGIAALSQFCHAHQVSLVALEATGGYEQQAVAQLSDQELAVAVLNPRAVRQFAQSMGRLEKTDAIDAGMIAWYAEVKKPRPVTLAPHTQRHLRALVTRLRQLTELRTAQKNQQRLITDAVVQNSFAQLLALLAEQMTLLEQTIAALIEEDPMWRELNLAMRSIKGVAGRTVARLMADLPELGTLPNKTISKLAGVAPIAADSGQHQGRRRVRGGRSSVREILFIVASVVGRHEPDFIAFQQRLRAAGKPPKVVRIALAHKLLVRLNAKARQVRTLMQTTLPNQRVSA
;
A
#
# COMPACT_ATOMS: atom_id res chain seq x y z
N MET A 1 -31.39 27.30 -53.06
CA MET A 1 -30.16 27.57 -53.83
C MET A 1 -29.02 26.84 -53.12
N LEU A 2 -28.71 25.62 -53.56
CA LEU A 2 -27.67 24.72 -53.02
C LEU A 2 -26.31 25.02 -53.67
N PRO A 3 -25.18 24.80 -52.97
CA PRO A 3 -23.93 24.46 -53.64
C PRO A 3 -23.48 23.02 -53.31
N ARG A 4 -23.63 22.20 -54.36
CA ARG A 4 -22.81 21.08 -54.87
C ARG A 4 -21.67 20.54 -53.99
N GLY A 5 -21.75 19.23 -53.77
CA GLY A 5 -20.71 18.40 -53.17
C GLY A 5 -19.53 18.09 -54.08
N ARG A 6 -18.45 17.60 -53.44
CA ARG A 6 -17.31 16.94 -54.05
C ARG A 6 -17.08 15.60 -53.35
N THR A 7 -17.22 14.55 -54.14
CA THR A 7 -16.88 13.15 -53.84
C THR A 7 -15.37 12.95 -53.94
N ALA A 8 -14.75 12.34 -52.93
CA ALA A 8 -13.37 11.85 -52.98
C ALA A 8 -13.37 10.30 -53.05
N PRO A 9 -12.42 9.67 -53.78
CA PRO A 9 -12.44 8.23 -54.03
C PRO A 9 -11.85 7.43 -52.86
N VAL A 10 -12.47 6.28 -52.60
CA VAL A 10 -12.00 5.27 -51.63
C VAL A 10 -10.97 4.38 -52.32
N HIS A 11 -9.69 4.48 -51.92
CA HIS A 11 -8.67 3.52 -52.31
C HIS A 11 -8.58 2.39 -51.27
N SER A 12 -8.94 1.19 -51.68
CA SER A 12 -8.75 -0.06 -50.93
C SER A 12 -7.30 -0.55 -51.09
N VAL A 13 -6.52 -0.51 -50.01
CA VAL A 13 -5.17 -1.07 -49.99
C VAL A 13 -5.25 -2.55 -49.58
N VAL A 14 -5.05 -3.43 -50.56
CA VAL A 14 -4.86 -4.87 -50.36
C VAL A 14 -3.40 -5.11 -49.99
N TYR A 15 -3.15 -5.55 -48.76
CA TYR A 15 -1.80 -5.91 -48.29
C TYR A 15 -1.45 -7.33 -48.75
N ARG A 16 -0.54 -7.46 -49.73
CA ARG A 16 0.13 -8.72 -50.10
C ARG A 16 1.55 -8.72 -49.51
N PRO A 17 1.94 -9.68 -48.67
CA PRO A 17 3.34 -9.79 -48.24
C PRO A 17 4.20 -10.35 -49.37
N ALA A 18 5.29 -9.63 -49.68
CA ALA A 18 6.29 -10.03 -50.66
C ALA A 18 7.24 -11.09 -50.09
N LEU A 19 7.36 -12.22 -50.80
CA LEU A 19 8.37 -13.25 -50.61
C LEU A 19 9.74 -12.71 -51.06
N SER A 20 10.77 -12.83 -50.21
CA SER A 20 12.16 -12.60 -50.60
C SER A 20 12.79 -13.91 -51.09
N PRO A 21 13.49 -13.92 -52.25
CA PRO A 21 14.20 -15.09 -52.74
C PRO A 21 15.55 -15.26 -52.04
N GLY A 22 15.92 -16.51 -51.80
CA GLY A 22 17.09 -16.91 -51.00
C GLY A 22 18.45 -16.68 -51.64
N THR A 23 19.49 -16.95 -50.86
CA THR A 23 20.83 -17.27 -51.35
C THR A 23 21.37 -18.43 -50.52
N ALA A 24 21.99 -19.36 -51.22
CA ALA A 24 22.26 -20.73 -50.82
C ALA A 24 23.48 -20.89 -49.88
N ALA A 25 23.53 -22.10 -49.33
CA ALA A 25 24.48 -22.66 -48.37
C ALA A 25 25.93 -22.76 -48.84
N GLN A 26 26.85 -22.81 -47.87
CA GLN A 26 27.95 -23.77 -47.90
C GLN A 26 28.13 -24.45 -46.55
N VAL A 27 28.45 -25.75 -46.65
CA VAL A 27 28.39 -26.83 -45.67
C VAL A 27 29.79 -27.09 -45.12
N THR A 28 29.93 -27.41 -43.83
CA THR A 28 30.94 -28.37 -43.36
C THR A 28 30.50 -29.17 -42.12
N HIS A 29 30.29 -30.47 -42.36
CA HIS A 29 30.73 -31.63 -41.58
C HIS A 29 29.92 -32.06 -40.34
N ASP A 30 28.97 -32.96 -40.65
CA ASP A 30 28.66 -34.24 -40.00
C ASP A 30 29.29 -34.56 -38.63
N ARG A 31 28.42 -34.64 -37.61
CA ARG A 31 28.55 -35.57 -36.49
C ARG A 31 27.15 -36.02 -36.06
N THR A 32 26.94 -37.32 -36.21
CA THR A 32 25.83 -38.16 -35.75
C THR A 32 25.29 -37.75 -34.37
N VAL A 33 24.01 -37.41 -34.27
CA VAL A 33 23.30 -37.35 -32.98
C VAL A 33 21.98 -38.12 -33.11
N ALA A 34 21.86 -39.14 -32.27
CA ALA A 34 20.71 -40.02 -32.15
C ALA A 34 19.41 -39.22 -31.96
N ARG A 35 18.35 -39.63 -32.67
CA ARG A 35 16.98 -39.16 -32.43
C ARG A 35 16.51 -39.66 -31.06
N GLN A 36 16.72 -38.87 -30.02
CA GLN A 36 15.97 -39.03 -28.78
C GLN A 36 14.57 -38.43 -28.98
N LEU A 37 13.55 -39.27 -28.82
CA LEU A 37 12.16 -38.84 -28.66
C LEU A 37 12.09 -37.94 -27.42
N ILE A 38 12.02 -36.63 -27.63
CA ILE A 38 11.68 -35.68 -26.56
C ILE A 38 10.19 -35.87 -26.29
N VAL A 39 9.87 -36.77 -25.36
CA VAL A 39 8.58 -36.74 -24.67
C VAL A 39 8.61 -35.50 -23.80
N SER A 40 8.06 -34.40 -24.32
CA SER A 40 7.74 -33.21 -23.53
C SER A 40 6.64 -33.60 -22.55
N THR A 41 7.00 -34.15 -21.40
CA THR A 41 6.15 -34.08 -20.21
C THR A 41 5.91 -32.61 -19.94
N ARG A 42 4.72 -32.11 -20.28
CA ARG A 42 4.20 -30.89 -19.68
C ARG A 42 4.20 -31.15 -18.18
N GLU A 43 5.17 -30.58 -17.46
CA GLU A 43 4.98 -30.30 -16.05
C GLU A 43 3.74 -29.41 -15.98
N VAL A 44 2.60 -30.04 -15.70
CA VAL A 44 1.41 -29.33 -15.25
C VAL A 44 1.82 -28.80 -13.88
N THR A 45 2.38 -27.59 -13.84
CA THR A 45 2.34 -26.78 -12.63
C THR A 45 0.86 -26.72 -12.27
N VAL A 46 0.45 -27.49 -11.26
CA VAL A 46 -0.87 -27.35 -10.68
C VAL A 46 -0.87 -25.94 -10.09
N THR A 47 -1.38 -24.97 -10.85
CA THR A 47 -1.70 -23.66 -10.33
C THR A 47 -2.71 -23.91 -9.22
N GLY A 48 -2.27 -23.77 -7.97
CA GLY A 48 -3.13 -23.97 -6.83
C GLY A 48 -4.38 -23.08 -6.95
N ILE A 49 -5.51 -23.57 -6.47
CA ILE A 49 -6.79 -22.86 -6.60
C ILE A 49 -6.69 -21.56 -5.79
N ILE A 50 -7.09 -20.44 -6.40
CA ILE A 50 -7.16 -19.14 -5.72
C ILE A 50 -8.62 -18.81 -5.47
N CYS A 51 -8.95 -18.46 -4.23
CA CYS A 51 -10.25 -17.91 -3.87
C CYS A 51 -10.17 -16.38 -3.90
N GLY A 52 -10.86 -15.75 -4.83
CA GLY A 52 -11.04 -14.30 -4.83
C GLY A 52 -12.23 -13.93 -3.97
N VAL A 53 -12.07 -12.93 -3.10
CA VAL A 53 -13.10 -12.50 -2.16
C VAL A 53 -13.28 -11.00 -2.26
N ASP A 54 -14.46 -10.59 -2.73
CA ASP A 54 -14.91 -9.21 -2.59
C ASP A 54 -15.46 -9.00 -1.18
N VAL A 55 -15.04 -7.89 -0.57
CA VAL A 55 -15.29 -7.63 0.85
C VAL A 55 -16.19 -6.40 0.97
N SER A 56 -17.28 -6.55 1.72
CA SER A 56 -18.17 -5.46 2.09
C SER A 56 -18.27 -5.34 3.61
N GLY A 57 -19.00 -4.32 4.08
CA GLY A 57 -19.24 -4.13 5.52
C GLY A 57 -20.04 -5.26 6.16
N SER A 58 -20.84 -6.00 5.39
CA SER A 58 -21.75 -7.04 5.89
C SER A 58 -21.54 -8.42 5.27
N SER A 59 -20.83 -8.52 4.13
CA SER A 59 -20.68 -9.76 3.37
C SER A 59 -19.26 -9.97 2.83
N LEU A 60 -18.97 -11.23 2.50
CA LEU A 60 -17.76 -11.74 1.87
C LEU A 60 -18.21 -12.59 0.68
N GLU A 61 -18.07 -12.05 -0.52
CA GLU A 61 -18.44 -12.73 -1.76
C GLU A 61 -17.23 -13.47 -2.31
N ALA A 62 -17.24 -14.79 -2.19
CA ALA A 62 -16.13 -15.65 -2.54
C ALA A 62 -16.35 -16.33 -3.89
N ARG A 63 -15.27 -16.47 -4.67
CA ARG A 63 -15.25 -17.26 -5.89
C ARG A 63 -13.92 -17.95 -6.11
N LEU A 64 -13.96 -19.23 -6.49
CA LEU A 64 -12.79 -20.02 -6.82
C LEU A 64 -12.38 -19.79 -8.28
N GLY A 65 -11.20 -19.22 -8.49
CA GLY A 65 -10.75 -18.81 -9.83
C GLY A 65 -11.69 -17.79 -10.50
N PRO A 66 -11.53 -17.53 -11.80
CA PRO A 66 -12.38 -16.58 -12.52
C PRO A 66 -13.84 -17.06 -12.68
N HIS A 67 -14.06 -18.38 -12.73
CA HIS A 67 -15.33 -18.99 -13.16
C HIS A 67 -15.80 -20.18 -12.32
N GLY A 68 -15.12 -20.50 -11.21
CA GLY A 68 -15.46 -21.66 -10.38
C GLY A 68 -16.59 -21.39 -9.39
N ALA A 69 -16.70 -22.30 -8.41
CA ALA A 69 -17.72 -22.22 -7.37
C ALA A 69 -17.69 -20.87 -6.64
N SER A 70 -18.87 -20.35 -6.33
CA SER A 70 -19.03 -19.11 -5.58
C SER A 70 -19.95 -19.31 -4.38
N ALA A 71 -19.68 -18.57 -3.32
CA ALA A 71 -20.46 -18.57 -2.09
C ALA A 71 -20.41 -17.18 -1.43
N SER A 72 -21.49 -16.82 -0.72
CA SER A 72 -21.57 -15.59 0.06
C SER A 72 -21.57 -15.93 1.54
N PHE A 73 -20.78 -15.19 2.32
CA PHE A 73 -20.69 -15.35 3.77
C PHE A 73 -20.90 -14.00 4.47
N PRO A 74 -21.49 -13.96 5.67
CA PRO A 74 -21.52 -12.74 6.46
C PRO A 74 -20.10 -12.29 6.84
N ASN A 75 -19.83 -10.98 6.86
CA ASN A 75 -18.57 -10.44 7.40
C ASN A 75 -18.60 -10.41 8.94
N THR A 76 -18.64 -11.61 9.52
CA THR A 76 -18.65 -11.87 10.97
C THR A 76 -17.69 -13.01 11.28
N ALA A 77 -17.35 -13.23 12.55
CA ALA A 77 -16.46 -14.32 12.93
C ALA A 77 -16.97 -15.70 12.46
N ALA A 78 -18.27 -15.94 12.58
CA ALA A 78 -18.89 -17.19 12.13
C ALA A 78 -18.86 -17.32 10.60
N GLY A 79 -19.13 -16.23 9.87
CA GLY A 79 -19.08 -16.23 8.41
C GLY A 79 -17.66 -16.42 7.86
N ILE A 80 -16.64 -15.83 8.51
CA ILE A 80 -15.24 -16.05 8.14
C ILE A 80 -14.81 -17.50 8.39
N ALA A 81 -15.25 -18.10 9.50
CA ALA A 81 -15.02 -19.53 9.74
C ALA A 81 -15.67 -20.42 8.66
N ALA A 82 -16.88 -20.09 8.21
CA ALA A 82 -17.53 -20.79 7.11
C ALA A 82 -16.80 -20.60 5.76
N LEU A 83 -16.32 -19.39 5.48
CA LEU A 83 -15.46 -19.10 4.31
C LEU A 83 -14.19 -19.96 4.32
N SER A 84 -13.58 -20.13 5.49
CA SER A 84 -12.40 -20.97 5.64
C SER A 84 -12.68 -22.45 5.37
N GLN A 85 -13.78 -22.98 5.91
CA GLN A 85 -14.23 -24.35 5.63
C GLN A 85 -14.46 -24.55 4.13
N PHE A 86 -15.09 -23.57 3.45
CA PHE A 86 -15.23 -23.57 2.00
C PHE A 86 -13.86 -23.59 1.28
N CYS A 87 -12.89 -22.81 1.74
CA CYS A 87 -11.55 -22.78 1.16
C CYS A 87 -10.81 -24.12 1.36
N HIS A 88 -10.88 -24.74 2.54
CA HIS A 88 -10.26 -26.04 2.81
C HIS A 88 -10.91 -27.17 2.01
N ALA A 89 -12.24 -27.21 1.93
CA ALA A 89 -12.98 -28.20 1.16
C ALA A 89 -12.58 -28.20 -0.33
N HIS A 90 -12.19 -27.04 -0.85
CA HIS A 90 -11.75 -26.86 -2.23
C HIS A 90 -10.23 -26.75 -2.41
N GLN A 91 -9.43 -27.08 -1.38
CA GLN A 91 -7.96 -27.06 -1.44
C GLN A 91 -7.39 -25.72 -1.96
N VAL A 92 -7.97 -24.61 -1.51
CA VAL A 92 -7.53 -23.27 -1.88
C VAL A 92 -6.11 -23.04 -1.39
N SER A 93 -5.24 -22.63 -2.30
CA SER A 93 -3.83 -22.31 -2.05
C SER A 93 -3.60 -20.86 -1.64
N LEU A 94 -4.54 -19.96 -1.98
CA LEU A 94 -4.48 -18.54 -1.64
C LEU A 94 -5.89 -17.94 -1.60
N VAL A 95 -6.20 -17.20 -0.55
CA VAL A 95 -7.37 -16.33 -0.46
C VAL A 95 -6.95 -14.90 -0.78
N ALA A 96 -7.43 -14.35 -1.89
CA ALA A 96 -7.17 -12.97 -2.30
C ALA A 96 -8.36 -12.08 -1.92
N LEU A 97 -8.17 -11.21 -0.94
CA LEU A 97 -9.17 -10.24 -0.48
C LEU A 97 -8.93 -8.89 -1.14
N GLU A 98 -9.97 -8.25 -1.65
CA GLU A 98 -9.89 -6.82 -2.00
C GLU A 98 -9.97 -5.95 -0.73
N ALA A 99 -9.07 -4.97 -0.60
CA ALA A 99 -9.06 -4.08 0.57
C ALA A 99 -10.25 -3.11 0.56
N THR A 100 -11.02 -3.02 1.65
CA THR A 100 -12.22 -2.18 1.71
C THR A 100 -12.30 -1.41 3.02
N GLY A 101 -11.55 -0.31 3.11
CA GLY A 101 -11.64 0.61 4.24
C GLY A 101 -11.29 0.01 5.62
N GLY A 102 -10.81 -1.23 5.70
CA GLY A 102 -10.51 -1.94 6.94
C GLY A 102 -11.47 -3.09 7.26
N TYR A 103 -12.59 -3.26 6.56
CA TYR A 103 -13.50 -4.39 6.80
C TYR A 103 -12.84 -5.75 6.49
N GLU A 104 -11.80 -5.76 5.68
CA GLU A 104 -11.02 -6.97 5.37
C GLU A 104 -10.14 -7.43 6.53
N GLN A 105 -9.83 -6.56 7.52
CA GLN A 105 -8.81 -6.85 8.53
C GLN A 105 -9.16 -8.05 9.42
N GLN A 106 -10.44 -8.19 9.76
CA GLN A 106 -10.91 -9.32 10.56
C GLN A 106 -10.79 -10.62 9.77
N ALA A 107 -11.20 -10.62 8.50
CA ALA A 107 -11.07 -11.77 7.61
C ALA A 107 -9.59 -12.17 7.44
N VAL A 108 -8.69 -11.21 7.20
CA VAL A 108 -7.25 -11.46 7.11
C VAL A 108 -6.73 -12.14 8.37
N ALA A 109 -7.08 -11.63 9.56
CA ALA A 109 -6.59 -12.17 10.81
C ALA A 109 -7.08 -13.62 11.02
N GLN A 110 -8.39 -13.85 10.96
CA GLN A 110 -8.98 -15.16 11.27
C GLN A 110 -8.64 -16.23 10.23
N LEU A 111 -8.58 -15.88 8.94
CA LEU A 111 -8.15 -16.82 7.90
C LEU A 111 -6.66 -17.18 8.07
N SER A 112 -5.81 -16.21 8.47
CA SER A 112 -4.40 -16.49 8.76
C SER A 112 -4.23 -17.38 9.99
N ASP A 113 -5.05 -17.17 11.03
CA ASP A 113 -5.06 -18.02 12.24
C ASP A 113 -5.50 -19.47 11.93
N GLN A 114 -6.19 -19.68 10.80
CA GLN A 114 -6.60 -20.99 10.29
C GLN A 114 -5.65 -21.51 9.20
N GLU A 115 -4.41 -21.02 9.16
CA GLU A 115 -3.34 -21.46 8.27
C GLU A 115 -3.61 -21.27 6.77
N LEU A 116 -4.60 -20.45 6.40
CA LEU A 116 -4.82 -20.08 5.01
C LEU A 116 -3.85 -18.97 4.61
N ALA A 117 -3.26 -19.12 3.43
CA ALA A 117 -2.46 -18.06 2.82
C ALA A 117 -3.39 -16.94 2.32
N VAL A 118 -3.26 -15.75 2.89
CA VAL A 118 -4.13 -14.61 2.55
C VAL A 118 -3.35 -13.49 1.86
N ALA A 119 -3.83 -12.98 0.74
CA ALA A 119 -3.30 -11.79 0.08
C ALA A 119 -4.33 -10.65 0.10
N VAL A 120 -3.88 -9.43 0.38
CA VAL A 120 -4.73 -8.23 0.30
C VAL A 120 -4.38 -7.43 -0.94
N LEU A 121 -5.38 -7.18 -1.78
CA LEU A 121 -5.22 -6.53 -3.07
C LEU A 121 -5.66 -5.06 -3.03
N ASN A 122 -5.06 -4.26 -3.91
CA ASN A 122 -5.46 -2.87 -4.09
C ASN A 122 -6.68 -2.79 -5.01
N PRO A 123 -7.83 -2.25 -4.55
CA PRO A 123 -9.05 -2.19 -5.35
C PRO A 123 -8.89 -1.47 -6.68
N ARG A 124 -8.06 -0.42 -6.69
CA ARG A 124 -7.79 0.34 -7.92
C ARG A 124 -7.06 -0.50 -8.95
N ALA A 125 -6.16 -1.38 -8.52
CA ALA A 125 -5.40 -2.24 -9.41
C ALA A 125 -6.28 -3.35 -9.99
N VAL A 126 -7.11 -3.98 -9.14
CA VAL A 126 -8.11 -4.97 -9.58
C VAL A 126 -9.10 -4.34 -10.56
N ARG A 127 -9.61 -3.14 -10.26
CA ARG A 127 -10.53 -2.43 -11.16
C ARG A 127 -9.90 -2.05 -12.50
N GLN A 128 -8.66 -1.55 -12.49
CA GLN A 128 -7.93 -1.25 -13.73
C GLN A 128 -7.67 -2.51 -14.55
N PHE A 129 -7.38 -3.64 -13.89
CA PHE A 129 -7.25 -4.92 -14.54
C PHE A 129 -8.57 -5.34 -15.20
N ALA A 130 -9.69 -5.31 -14.48
CA ALA A 130 -11.00 -5.62 -15.04
C ALA A 130 -11.32 -4.79 -16.29
N GLN A 131 -11.08 -3.47 -16.25
CA GLN A 131 -11.26 -2.59 -17.40
C GLN A 131 -10.37 -2.97 -18.58
N SER A 132 -9.10 -3.30 -18.33
CA SER A 132 -8.17 -3.74 -19.40
C SER A 132 -8.56 -5.09 -20.02
N MET A 133 -9.27 -5.94 -19.28
CA MET A 133 -9.80 -7.22 -19.76
C MET A 133 -11.20 -7.08 -20.40
N GLY A 134 -11.68 -5.85 -20.65
CA GLY A 134 -12.97 -5.59 -21.28
C GLY A 134 -14.19 -5.73 -20.36
N ARG A 135 -13.99 -5.91 -19.05
CA ARG A 135 -15.07 -6.01 -18.05
C ARG A 135 -15.38 -4.63 -17.47
N LEU A 136 -16.34 -3.95 -18.09
CA LEU A 136 -16.78 -2.62 -17.66
C LEU A 136 -17.86 -2.67 -16.58
N GLU A 137 -18.74 -3.68 -16.66
CA GLU A 137 -19.80 -3.97 -15.69
C GLU A 137 -19.21 -4.29 -14.30
N LYS A 138 -19.96 -3.94 -13.26
CA LYS A 138 -19.63 -4.22 -11.86
C LYS A 138 -20.81 -4.94 -11.23
N THR A 139 -20.62 -6.20 -10.85
CA THR A 139 -21.55 -6.95 -10.02
C THR A 139 -20.73 -7.75 -9.02
N ASP A 140 -21.27 -8.00 -7.83
CA ASP A 140 -20.55 -8.65 -6.73
C ASP A 140 -19.98 -10.02 -7.16
N ALA A 141 -20.73 -10.77 -7.98
CA ALA A 141 -20.30 -12.04 -8.55
C ALA A 141 -19.15 -11.91 -9.58
N ILE A 142 -19.10 -10.81 -10.36
CA ILE A 142 -18.00 -10.53 -11.29
C ILE A 142 -16.75 -10.12 -10.51
N ASP A 143 -16.92 -9.32 -9.46
CA ASP A 143 -15.81 -8.74 -8.71
C ASP A 143 -14.96 -9.81 -8.02
N ALA A 144 -15.56 -10.78 -7.33
CA ALA A 144 -14.85 -11.91 -6.71
C ALA A 144 -14.03 -12.73 -7.73
N GLY A 145 -14.59 -13.00 -8.91
CA GLY A 145 -13.89 -13.70 -9.99
C GLY A 145 -12.74 -12.88 -10.58
N MET A 146 -12.93 -11.56 -10.74
CA MET A 146 -11.88 -10.66 -11.20
C MET A 146 -10.73 -10.55 -10.19
N ILE A 147 -11.04 -10.59 -8.89
CA ILE A 147 -10.06 -10.62 -7.79
C ILE A 147 -9.21 -11.88 -7.88
N ALA A 148 -9.85 -13.06 -8.02
CA ALA A 148 -9.14 -14.33 -8.19
C ALA A 148 -8.23 -14.32 -9.41
N TRP A 149 -8.75 -13.85 -10.56
CA TRP A 149 -7.98 -13.78 -11.80
C TRP A 149 -6.81 -12.79 -11.71
N TYR A 150 -7.04 -11.61 -11.12
CA TYR A 150 -5.97 -10.66 -10.88
C TYR A 150 -4.89 -11.27 -10.00
N ALA A 151 -5.25 -11.99 -8.94
CA ALA A 151 -4.28 -12.66 -8.07
C ALA A 151 -3.50 -13.77 -8.79
N GLU A 152 -4.14 -14.54 -9.67
CA GLU A 152 -3.49 -15.55 -10.50
C GLU A 152 -2.42 -14.93 -11.41
N VAL A 153 -2.76 -13.83 -12.08
CA VAL A 153 -1.84 -13.11 -12.97
C VAL A 153 -0.74 -12.40 -12.16
N LYS A 154 -1.12 -11.74 -11.05
CA LYS A 154 -0.20 -10.90 -10.27
C LYS A 154 0.74 -11.71 -9.39
N LYS A 155 0.34 -12.91 -8.99
CA LYS A 155 1.03 -13.79 -8.03
C LYS A 155 1.43 -13.02 -6.75
N PRO A 156 0.46 -12.41 -6.05
CA PRO A 156 0.75 -11.64 -4.86
C PRO A 156 1.31 -12.56 -3.77
N ARG A 157 2.23 -12.04 -2.95
CA ARG A 157 2.70 -12.77 -1.79
C ARG A 157 1.64 -12.71 -0.69
N PRO A 158 1.42 -13.81 0.06
CA PRO A 158 0.60 -13.78 1.26
C PRO A 158 1.10 -12.72 2.25
N VAL A 159 0.18 -12.09 2.94
CA VAL A 159 0.43 -11.11 3.99
C VAL A 159 0.86 -11.86 5.25
N THR A 160 1.99 -11.48 5.83
CA THR A 160 2.33 -11.87 7.18
C THR A 160 1.60 -10.96 8.16
N LEU A 161 0.77 -11.54 9.01
CA LEU A 161 0.05 -10.79 10.02
C LEU A 161 1.05 -10.14 10.97
N ALA A 162 0.88 -8.83 11.19
CA ALA A 162 1.72 -8.12 12.16
C ALA A 162 1.44 -8.63 13.58
N PRO A 163 2.45 -8.65 14.47
CA PRO A 163 2.25 -9.03 15.87
C PRO A 163 1.11 -8.24 16.52
N HIS A 164 0.44 -8.84 17.50
CA HIS A 164 -0.70 -8.21 18.19
C HIS A 164 -0.35 -6.81 18.72
N THR A 165 0.83 -6.63 19.31
CA THR A 165 1.33 -5.33 19.79
C THR A 165 1.40 -4.27 18.69
N GLN A 166 1.93 -4.62 17.51
CA GLN A 166 1.99 -3.72 16.35
C GLN A 166 0.60 -3.36 15.83
N ARG A 167 -0.33 -4.32 15.77
CA ARG A 167 -1.73 -4.07 15.38
C ARG A 167 -2.43 -3.17 16.40
N HIS A 168 -2.20 -3.40 17.69
CA HIS A 168 -2.74 -2.60 18.78
C HIS A 168 -2.25 -1.15 18.73
N LEU A 169 -0.94 -0.92 18.59
CA LEU A 169 -0.36 0.41 18.40
C LEU A 169 -1.00 1.12 17.20
N ARG A 170 -1.16 0.41 16.08
CA ARG A 170 -1.79 0.96 14.89
C ARG A 170 -3.24 1.36 15.10
N ALA A 171 -4.02 0.57 15.83
CA ALA A 171 -5.41 0.87 16.16
C ALA A 171 -5.50 2.15 17.01
N LEU A 172 -4.70 2.26 18.07
CA LEU A 172 -4.64 3.44 18.92
C LEU A 172 -4.25 4.71 18.15
N VAL A 173 -3.18 4.64 17.35
CA VAL A 173 -2.72 5.77 16.52
C VAL A 173 -3.76 6.16 15.47
N THR A 174 -4.43 5.19 14.87
CA THR A 174 -5.51 5.43 13.89
C THR A 174 -6.67 6.17 14.55
N ARG A 175 -7.08 5.72 15.74
CA ARG A 175 -8.15 6.38 16.49
C ARG A 175 -7.76 7.80 16.91
N LEU A 176 -6.54 8.00 17.42
CA LEU A 176 -6.04 9.33 17.79
C LEU A 176 -6.03 10.29 16.59
N ARG A 177 -5.66 9.80 15.40
CA ARG A 177 -5.76 10.58 14.16
C ARG A 177 -7.21 10.98 13.86
N GLN A 178 -8.14 10.02 13.89
CA GLN A 178 -9.56 10.28 13.64
C GLN A 178 -10.14 11.33 14.61
N LEU A 179 -9.80 11.23 15.90
CA LEU A 179 -10.24 12.23 16.90
C LEU A 179 -9.60 13.61 16.65
N THR A 180 -8.35 13.65 16.21
CA THR A 180 -7.68 14.91 15.84
C THR A 180 -8.36 15.59 14.63
N GLU A 181 -8.73 14.79 13.62
CA GLU A 181 -9.47 15.25 12.44
C GLU A 181 -10.86 15.75 12.83
N LEU A 182 -11.59 14.99 13.64
CA LEU A 182 -12.90 15.38 14.15
C LEU A 182 -12.82 16.66 14.99
N ARG A 183 -11.87 16.77 15.92
CA ARG A 183 -11.65 18.00 16.71
C ARG A 183 -11.39 19.21 15.82
N THR A 184 -10.62 19.02 14.74
CA THR A 184 -10.34 20.09 13.78
C THR A 184 -11.60 20.50 13.03
N ALA A 185 -12.40 19.55 12.56
CA ALA A 185 -13.67 19.82 11.89
C ALA A 185 -14.64 20.57 12.82
N GLN A 186 -14.80 20.10 14.07
CA GLN A 186 -15.65 20.73 15.07
C GLN A 186 -15.20 22.17 15.40
N LYS A 187 -13.89 22.41 15.57
CA LYS A 187 -13.36 23.77 15.77
C LYS A 187 -13.62 24.69 14.58
N ASN A 188 -13.53 24.17 13.35
CA ASN A 188 -13.80 24.96 12.16
C ASN A 188 -15.29 25.31 12.04
N GLN A 189 -16.18 24.37 12.35
CA GLN A 189 -17.63 24.59 12.38
C GLN A 189 -18.03 25.57 13.48
N GLN A 190 -17.50 25.40 14.69
CA GLN A 190 -17.76 26.27 15.84
C GLN A 190 -17.49 27.75 15.53
N ARG A 191 -16.45 28.07 14.75
CA ARG A 191 -16.09 29.45 14.37
C ARG A 191 -17.13 30.18 13.53
N LEU A 192 -18.05 29.44 12.90
CA LEU A 192 -19.06 29.98 12.00
C LEU A 192 -20.40 30.22 12.69
N ILE A 193 -20.54 29.80 13.95
CA ILE A 193 -21.80 29.87 14.71
C ILE A 193 -21.66 30.92 15.81
N THR A 194 -22.69 31.69 16.10
CA THR A 194 -22.70 32.69 17.18
C THR A 194 -23.70 32.38 18.29
N ASP A 195 -24.68 31.51 18.03
CA ASP A 195 -25.69 31.11 19.00
C ASP A 195 -25.06 30.45 20.25
N ALA A 196 -25.42 30.94 21.43
CA ALA A 196 -24.79 30.54 22.69
C ALA A 196 -25.08 29.08 23.08
N VAL A 197 -26.27 28.57 22.77
CA VAL A 197 -26.66 27.19 23.10
C VAL A 197 -25.87 26.23 22.22
N VAL A 198 -25.78 26.52 20.93
CA VAL A 198 -24.99 25.70 19.99
C VAL A 198 -23.49 25.80 20.29
N GLN A 199 -22.98 26.99 20.67
CA GLN A 199 -21.60 27.16 21.13
C GLN A 199 -21.26 26.27 22.33
N ASN A 200 -22.18 26.18 23.31
CA ASN A 200 -21.98 25.31 24.47
C ASN A 200 -21.93 23.83 24.08
N SER A 201 -22.75 23.39 23.12
CA SER A 201 -22.69 22.02 22.57
C SER A 201 -21.32 21.70 21.93
N PHE A 202 -20.76 22.61 21.14
CA PHE A 202 -19.40 22.46 20.62
C PHE A 202 -18.35 22.39 21.74
N ALA A 203 -18.47 23.24 22.77
CA ALA A 203 -17.54 23.25 23.89
C ALA A 203 -17.53 21.90 24.64
N GLN A 204 -18.70 21.33 24.91
CA GLN A 204 -18.84 20.01 25.54
C GLN A 204 -18.21 18.91 24.69
N LEU A 205 -18.51 18.88 23.39
CA LEU A 205 -17.93 17.87 22.48
C LEU A 205 -16.40 18.03 22.37
N LEU A 206 -15.89 19.26 22.28
CA LEU A 206 -14.46 19.50 22.21
C LEU A 206 -13.72 19.11 23.50
N ALA A 207 -14.36 19.26 24.67
CA ALA A 207 -13.83 18.79 25.94
C ALA A 207 -13.73 17.25 25.95
N LEU A 208 -14.81 16.55 25.58
CA LEU A 208 -14.82 15.09 25.47
C LEU A 208 -13.75 14.57 24.50
N LEU A 209 -13.61 15.21 23.33
CA LEU A 209 -12.57 14.84 22.36
C LEU A 209 -11.17 15.06 22.93
N ALA A 210 -10.93 16.13 23.68
CA ALA A 210 -9.64 16.41 24.29
C ALA A 210 -9.27 15.35 25.36
N GLU A 211 -10.24 14.93 26.17
CA GLU A 211 -10.06 13.87 27.16
C GLU A 211 -9.70 12.53 26.50
N GLN A 212 -10.50 12.10 25.51
CA GLN A 212 -10.23 10.85 24.77
C GLN A 212 -8.87 10.86 24.06
N MET A 213 -8.50 11.99 23.45
CA MET A 213 -7.18 12.15 22.84
C MET A 213 -6.05 12.03 23.87
N THR A 214 -6.22 12.63 25.06
CA THR A 214 -5.22 12.57 26.13
C THR A 214 -5.03 11.13 26.62
N LEU A 215 -6.13 10.40 26.84
CA LEU A 215 -6.08 8.99 27.22
C LEU A 215 -5.32 8.15 26.18
N LEU A 216 -5.67 8.28 24.89
CA LEU A 216 -5.01 7.54 23.82
C LEU A 216 -3.52 7.87 23.72
N GLU A 217 -3.14 9.15 23.90
CA GLU A 217 -1.74 9.56 23.90
C GLU A 217 -0.94 8.95 25.04
N GLN A 218 -1.53 8.86 26.23
CA GLN A 218 -0.92 8.21 27.39
C GLN A 218 -0.76 6.70 27.15
N THR A 219 -1.80 6.03 26.65
CA THR A 219 -1.74 4.60 26.31
C THR A 219 -0.69 4.31 25.25
N ILE A 220 -0.60 5.13 24.19
CA ILE A 220 0.42 4.99 23.16
C ILE A 220 1.82 5.20 23.74
N ALA A 221 2.01 6.20 24.60
CA ALA A 221 3.29 6.46 25.22
C ALA A 221 3.72 5.29 26.11
N ALA A 222 2.82 4.77 26.96
CA ALA A 222 3.09 3.60 27.80
C ALA A 222 3.49 2.39 26.96
N LEU A 223 2.74 2.10 25.89
CA LEU A 223 3.04 0.98 25.00
C LEU A 223 4.40 1.11 24.28
N ILE A 224 4.80 2.33 23.90
CA ILE A 224 6.13 2.60 23.33
C ILE A 224 7.23 2.43 24.37
N GLU A 225 6.97 2.83 25.61
CA GLU A 225 7.93 2.68 26.69
C GLU A 225 8.05 1.23 27.16
N GLU A 226 7.03 0.39 27.06
CA GLU A 226 7.10 -1.03 27.46
C GLU A 226 8.04 -1.88 26.57
N ASP A 227 8.10 -1.61 25.26
CA ASP A 227 8.95 -2.34 24.32
C ASP A 227 10.35 -1.68 24.21
N PRO A 228 11.46 -2.38 24.55
CA PRO A 228 12.81 -1.79 24.52
C PRO A 228 13.24 -1.27 23.15
N MET A 229 12.89 -1.99 22.06
CA MET A 229 13.21 -1.55 20.71
C MET A 229 12.44 -0.27 20.37
N TRP A 230 11.17 -0.21 20.76
CA TRP A 230 10.30 0.94 20.53
C TRP A 230 10.74 2.18 21.31
N ARG A 231 11.15 2.00 22.58
CA ARG A 231 11.73 3.05 23.41
C ARG A 231 12.98 3.65 22.77
N GLU A 232 13.93 2.81 22.36
CA GLU A 232 15.19 3.27 21.75
C GLU A 232 14.96 3.97 20.40
N LEU A 233 14.05 3.42 19.58
CA LEU A 233 13.62 4.07 18.34
C LEU A 233 13.01 5.45 18.60
N ASN A 234 12.19 5.58 19.66
CA ASN A 234 11.57 6.84 20.06
C ASN A 234 12.60 7.88 20.50
N LEU A 235 13.53 7.51 21.37
CA LEU A 235 14.63 8.38 21.82
C LEU A 235 15.49 8.84 20.64
N ALA A 236 15.93 7.90 19.80
CA ALA A 236 16.76 8.20 18.65
C ALA A 236 16.06 9.14 17.66
N MET A 237 14.80 8.90 17.32
CA MET A 237 14.09 9.77 16.37
C MET A 237 13.82 11.18 16.94
N ARG A 238 13.47 11.28 18.23
CA ARG A 238 13.22 12.56 18.91
C ARG A 238 14.46 13.42 19.10
N SER A 239 15.66 12.86 18.93
CA SER A 239 16.90 13.66 18.89
C SER A 239 16.97 14.66 17.72
N ILE A 240 16.12 14.50 16.69
CA ILE A 240 15.99 15.50 15.61
C ILE A 240 15.04 16.59 16.09
N LYS A 241 15.51 17.85 16.15
CA LYS A 241 14.68 18.96 16.62
C LYS A 241 13.48 19.16 15.69
N GLY A 242 12.29 19.17 16.28
CA GLY A 242 11.02 19.24 15.56
C GLY A 242 10.32 17.90 15.33
N VAL A 243 10.95 16.76 15.66
CA VAL A 243 10.31 15.44 15.69
C VAL A 243 9.76 15.18 17.10
N ALA A 244 8.44 15.08 17.24
CA ALA A 244 7.76 14.87 18.52
C ALA A 244 7.28 13.42 18.70
N GLY A 245 6.97 13.02 19.95
CA GLY A 245 6.51 11.67 20.28
C GLY A 245 5.30 11.20 19.44
N ARG A 246 4.31 12.07 19.22
CA ARG A 246 3.17 11.76 18.33
C ARG A 246 3.58 11.46 16.88
N THR A 247 4.65 12.10 16.39
CA THR A 247 5.19 11.81 15.05
C THR A 247 5.82 10.44 15.01
N VAL A 248 6.66 10.14 16.01
CA VAL A 248 7.31 8.84 16.14
C VAL A 248 6.28 7.73 16.23
N ALA A 249 5.29 7.84 17.13
CA ALA A 249 4.22 6.87 17.28
C ALA A 249 3.51 6.58 15.95
N ARG A 250 3.21 7.64 15.17
CA ARG A 250 2.58 7.48 13.86
C ARG A 250 3.48 6.80 12.84
N LEU A 251 4.78 7.10 12.83
CA LEU A 251 5.74 6.42 11.97
C LEU A 251 5.91 4.96 12.37
N MET A 252 5.95 4.63 13.65
CA MET A 252 6.08 3.25 14.13
C MET A 252 4.83 2.42 13.82
N ALA A 253 3.64 3.01 13.98
CA ALA A 253 2.37 2.36 13.64
C ALA A 253 2.22 2.10 12.13
N ASP A 254 2.50 3.10 11.30
CA ASP A 254 2.20 3.06 9.86
C ASP A 254 3.41 2.73 8.98
N LEU A 255 4.62 2.66 9.53
CA LEU A 255 5.87 2.34 8.84
C LEU A 255 6.80 1.48 9.72
N PRO A 256 6.37 0.27 10.15
CA PRO A 256 7.18 -0.62 10.99
C PRO A 256 8.51 -1.05 10.34
N GLU A 257 8.62 -0.95 9.02
CA GLU A 257 9.82 -1.27 8.23
C GLU A 257 10.91 -0.19 8.32
N LEU A 258 10.69 0.86 9.10
CA LEU A 258 11.68 1.90 9.34
C LEU A 258 12.95 1.30 9.99
N GLY A 259 14.08 1.55 9.35
CA GLY A 259 15.39 1.01 9.72
C GLY A 259 15.75 -0.32 9.07
N THR A 260 14.78 -1.07 8.51
CA THR A 260 15.04 -2.38 7.88
C THR A 260 15.15 -2.29 6.35
N LEU A 261 14.48 -1.32 5.73
CA LEU A 261 14.49 -1.15 4.28
C LEU A 261 15.56 -0.16 3.77
N PRO A 262 16.07 -0.35 2.53
CA PRO A 262 16.89 0.63 1.85
C PRO A 262 16.15 1.95 1.62
N ASN A 263 16.90 3.06 1.54
CA ASN A 263 16.33 4.42 1.41
C ASN A 263 15.41 4.58 0.19
N LYS A 264 15.77 3.98 -0.95
CA LYS A 264 14.94 4.01 -2.16
C LYS A 264 13.60 3.31 -1.94
N THR A 265 13.62 2.11 -1.35
CA THR A 265 12.43 1.28 -1.11
C THR A 265 11.50 1.94 -0.10
N ILE A 266 12.02 2.40 1.04
CA ILE A 266 11.20 3.02 2.07
C ILE A 266 10.59 4.36 1.62
N SER A 267 11.31 5.11 0.80
CA SER A 267 10.82 6.39 0.27
C SER A 267 9.72 6.20 -0.77
N LYS A 268 9.79 5.12 -1.56
CA LYS A 268 8.69 4.69 -2.43
C LYS A 268 7.49 4.19 -1.62
N LEU A 269 7.72 3.40 -0.56
CA LEU A 269 6.68 2.89 0.34
C LEU A 269 5.94 4.01 1.07
N ALA A 270 6.66 4.98 1.62
CA ALA A 270 6.08 6.18 2.24
C ALA A 270 5.45 7.13 1.21
N GLY A 271 5.72 6.94 -0.08
CA GLY A 271 5.17 7.76 -1.16
C GLY A 271 5.76 9.17 -1.25
N VAL A 272 7.00 9.37 -0.79
CA VAL A 272 7.73 10.65 -0.88
C VAL A 272 8.75 10.69 -2.03
N ALA A 273 9.01 9.55 -2.67
CA ALA A 273 9.88 9.47 -3.85
C ALA A 273 9.16 9.96 -5.12
N PRO A 274 9.69 10.96 -5.85
CA PRO A 274 9.16 11.39 -7.14
C PRO A 274 9.23 10.26 -8.17
N ILE A 275 8.15 10.03 -8.91
CA ILE A 275 8.07 8.99 -9.95
C ILE A 275 8.37 9.60 -11.31
N ALA A 276 9.19 8.91 -12.11
CA ALA A 276 9.49 9.29 -13.49
C ALA A 276 8.20 9.33 -14.34
N ALA A 277 8.12 10.32 -15.22
CA ALA A 277 6.99 10.56 -16.11
C ALA A 277 7.51 10.92 -17.50
N ASP A 278 8.44 10.10 -17.99
CA ASP A 278 9.23 10.39 -19.17
C ASP A 278 8.78 9.43 -20.30
N SER A 279 8.68 9.91 -21.54
CA SER A 279 8.28 9.12 -22.71
C SER A 279 9.06 9.57 -23.94
N GLY A 280 9.82 8.68 -24.56
CA GLY A 280 10.73 9.03 -25.66
C GLY A 280 11.64 10.20 -25.28
N GLN A 281 11.54 11.31 -26.00
CA GLN A 281 12.30 12.54 -25.73
C GLN A 281 11.63 13.48 -24.70
N HIS A 282 10.39 13.22 -24.29
CA HIS A 282 9.66 14.05 -23.35
C HIS A 282 10.06 13.75 -21.90
N GLN A 283 10.58 14.75 -21.18
CA GLN A 283 10.81 14.71 -19.73
C GLN A 283 9.66 15.38 -19.00
N GLY A 284 8.80 14.57 -18.39
CA GLY A 284 7.60 15.07 -17.72
C GLY A 284 7.87 15.56 -16.30
N ARG A 285 6.91 16.32 -15.76
CA ARG A 285 6.94 16.73 -14.35
C ARG A 285 6.80 15.50 -13.44
N ARG A 286 7.87 15.16 -12.72
CA ARG A 286 7.87 14.08 -11.73
C ARG A 286 7.00 14.45 -10.54
N ARG A 287 6.05 13.58 -10.21
CA ARG A 287 5.10 13.74 -9.10
C ARG A 287 5.26 12.60 -8.11
N VAL A 288 4.97 12.88 -6.84
CA VAL A 288 4.77 11.82 -5.85
C VAL A 288 3.34 11.27 -6.01
N ARG A 289 3.20 9.95 -6.06
CA ARG A 289 1.91 9.25 -6.11
C ARG A 289 2.04 7.87 -5.44
N GLY A 290 0.92 7.31 -4.99
CA GLY A 290 0.90 6.01 -4.29
C GLY A 290 1.53 6.06 -2.89
N GLY A 291 2.02 4.92 -2.43
CA GLY A 291 2.59 4.74 -1.09
C GLY A 291 1.57 4.92 0.05
N ARG A 292 2.07 4.95 1.29
CA ARG A 292 1.27 5.14 2.51
C ARG A 292 0.98 6.63 2.73
N SER A 293 -0.21 7.08 2.35
CA SER A 293 -0.61 8.49 2.46
C SER A 293 -0.49 9.03 3.87
N SER A 294 -0.89 8.26 4.88
CA SER A 294 -0.83 8.66 6.28
C SER A 294 0.60 8.99 6.76
N VAL A 295 1.60 8.30 6.20
CA VAL A 295 3.04 8.53 6.44
C VAL A 295 3.53 9.76 5.68
N ARG A 296 3.18 9.88 4.40
CA ARG A 296 3.53 11.07 3.60
C ARG A 296 3.01 12.36 4.24
N GLU A 297 1.75 12.36 4.70
CA GLU A 297 1.10 13.52 5.31
C GLU A 297 1.83 13.99 6.56
N ILE A 298 2.13 13.08 7.49
CA ILE A 298 2.84 13.45 8.72
C ILE A 298 4.26 13.93 8.42
N LEU A 299 4.99 13.28 7.50
CA LEU A 299 6.32 13.71 7.09
C LEU A 299 6.29 15.10 6.44
N PHE A 300 5.27 15.38 5.62
CA PHE A 300 5.10 16.69 4.97
C PHE A 300 4.93 17.82 5.99
N ILE A 301 4.16 17.58 7.05
CA ILE A 301 3.95 18.55 8.14
C ILE A 301 5.23 18.71 8.95
N VAL A 302 5.79 17.60 9.46
CA VAL A 302 6.92 17.61 10.39
C VAL A 302 8.19 18.15 9.73
N ALA A 303 8.43 17.83 8.46
CA ALA A 303 9.59 18.34 7.74
C ALA A 303 9.61 19.88 7.63
N SER A 304 8.45 20.54 7.67
CA SER A 304 8.37 22.01 7.72
C SER A 304 8.75 22.57 9.10
N VAL A 305 8.57 21.79 10.17
CA VAL A 305 9.04 22.15 11.52
C VAL A 305 10.54 21.92 11.63
N VAL A 306 11.01 20.73 11.23
CA VAL A 306 12.43 20.37 11.19
C VAL A 306 13.23 21.37 10.36
N GLY A 307 12.70 21.77 9.18
CA GLY A 307 13.32 22.77 8.30
C GLY A 307 13.41 24.18 8.85
N ARG A 308 12.88 24.46 10.05
CA ARG A 308 13.06 25.73 10.77
C ARG A 308 14.15 25.68 11.85
N HIS A 309 14.59 24.48 12.24
CA HIS A 309 15.45 24.30 13.41
C HIS A 309 16.76 23.57 13.09
N GLU A 310 16.77 22.63 12.16
CA GLU A 310 17.96 21.87 11.79
C GLU A 310 18.79 22.63 10.73
N PRO A 311 20.05 23.01 11.00
CA PRO A 311 20.85 23.85 10.10
C PRO A 311 20.97 23.29 8.68
N ASP A 312 21.17 21.99 8.55
CA ASP A 312 21.34 21.35 7.25
C ASP A 312 20.00 21.22 6.47
N PHE A 313 18.86 21.22 7.15
CA PHE A 313 17.55 21.33 6.50
C PHE A 313 17.25 22.76 6.07
N ILE A 314 17.63 23.76 6.88
CA ILE A 314 17.51 25.18 6.54
C ILE A 314 18.30 25.48 5.26
N ALA A 315 19.58 25.09 5.23
CA ALA A 315 20.45 25.28 4.06
C ALA A 315 19.89 24.55 2.82
N PHE A 316 19.40 23.32 2.98
CA PHE A 316 18.79 22.56 1.89
C PHE A 316 17.53 23.24 1.35
N GLN A 317 16.66 23.73 2.23
CA GLN A 317 15.45 24.47 1.88
C GLN A 317 15.78 25.76 1.12
N GLN A 318 16.75 26.55 1.62
CA GLN A 318 17.18 27.80 0.99
C GLN A 318 17.74 27.56 -0.41
N ARG A 319 18.61 26.55 -0.57
CA ARG A 319 19.16 26.16 -1.88
C ARG A 319 18.08 25.80 -2.90
N LEU A 320 17.07 25.03 -2.49
CA LEU A 320 15.96 24.67 -3.39
C LEU A 320 15.10 25.87 -3.77
N ARG A 321 14.87 26.79 -2.83
CA ARG A 321 14.13 28.04 -3.09
C ARG A 321 14.89 28.96 -4.04
N ALA A 322 16.20 29.12 -3.84
CA ALA A 322 17.08 29.88 -4.72
C ALA A 322 17.09 29.30 -6.15
N ALA A 323 16.98 27.98 -6.29
CA ALA A 323 16.81 27.29 -7.56
C ALA A 323 15.39 27.37 -8.16
N GLY A 324 14.52 28.26 -7.67
CA GLY A 324 13.16 28.49 -8.18
C GLY A 324 12.18 27.33 -7.96
N LYS A 325 12.46 26.39 -7.05
CA LYS A 325 11.57 25.24 -6.85
C LYS A 325 10.26 25.67 -6.16
N PRO A 326 9.08 25.21 -6.63
CA PRO A 326 7.81 25.54 -6.01
C PRO A 326 7.72 25.12 -4.54
N PRO A 327 6.99 25.84 -3.67
CA PRO A 327 6.95 25.57 -2.23
C PRO A 327 6.56 24.12 -1.87
N LYS A 328 5.60 23.53 -2.57
CA LYS A 328 5.18 22.13 -2.35
C LYS A 328 6.28 21.12 -2.70
N VAL A 329 7.08 21.40 -3.73
CA VAL A 329 8.23 20.55 -4.12
C VAL A 329 9.30 20.62 -3.03
N VAL A 330 9.59 21.82 -2.51
CA VAL A 330 10.55 22.00 -1.41
C VAL A 330 10.11 21.21 -0.17
N ARG A 331 8.83 21.28 0.22
CA ARG A 331 8.30 20.51 1.36
C ARG A 331 8.42 19.00 1.17
N ILE A 332 8.11 18.48 -0.02
CA ILE A 332 8.27 17.04 -0.33
C ILE A 332 9.75 16.64 -0.30
N ALA A 333 10.66 17.49 -0.79
CA ALA A 333 12.09 17.23 -0.73
C ALA A 333 12.60 17.19 0.73
N LEU A 334 12.12 18.08 1.59
CA LEU A 334 12.41 18.05 3.02
C LEU A 334 11.83 16.80 3.69
N ALA A 335 10.59 16.40 3.35
CA ALA A 335 9.97 15.17 3.84
C ALA A 335 10.77 13.91 3.46
N HIS A 336 11.25 13.85 2.21
CA HIS A 336 12.12 12.79 1.75
C HIS A 336 13.47 12.78 2.50
N LYS A 337 14.11 13.94 2.67
CA LYS A 337 15.35 14.09 3.44
C LYS A 337 15.17 13.66 4.91
N LEU A 338 14.06 14.05 5.53
CA LEU A 338 13.70 13.66 6.90
C LEU A 338 13.51 12.15 7.02
N LEU A 339 12.74 11.53 6.11
CA LEU A 339 12.55 10.08 6.12
C LEU A 339 13.87 9.32 6.00
N VAL A 340 14.78 9.77 5.13
CA VAL A 340 16.11 9.16 5.00
C VAL A 340 16.90 9.25 6.31
N ARG A 341 16.87 10.39 6.99
CA ARG A 341 17.54 10.57 8.30
C ARG A 341 16.93 9.68 9.38
N LEU A 342 15.59 9.63 9.45
CA LEU A 342 14.86 8.77 10.38
C LEU A 342 15.17 7.28 10.13
N ASN A 343 15.19 6.87 8.87
CA ASN A 343 15.52 5.49 8.48
C ASN A 343 16.97 5.12 8.87
N ALA A 344 17.92 6.05 8.72
CA ALA A 344 19.31 5.83 9.14
C ALA A 344 19.43 5.69 10.67
N LYS A 345 18.79 6.58 11.45
CA LYS A 345 18.77 6.47 12.92
C LYS A 345 18.11 5.18 13.40
N ALA A 346 16.97 4.82 12.81
CA ALA A 346 16.28 3.56 13.13
C ALA A 346 17.14 2.33 12.81
N ARG A 347 17.91 2.37 11.70
CA ARG A 347 18.85 1.29 11.37
C ARG A 347 19.95 1.17 12.42
N GLN A 348 20.55 2.28 12.84
CA GLN A 348 21.58 2.29 13.89
C GLN A 348 21.07 1.67 15.18
N VAL A 349 19.88 2.10 15.66
CA VAL A 349 19.25 1.51 16.86
C VAL A 349 19.05 0.01 16.71
N ARG A 350 18.47 -0.43 15.58
CA ARG A 350 18.23 -1.86 15.34
C ARG A 350 19.52 -2.68 15.33
N THR A 351 20.59 -2.15 14.72
CA THR A 351 21.90 -2.82 14.72
C THR A 351 22.49 -2.90 16.13
N LEU A 352 22.44 -1.81 16.91
CA LEU A 352 22.94 -1.79 18.29
C LEU A 352 22.19 -2.78 19.19
N MET A 353 20.85 -2.81 19.08
CA MET A 353 20.02 -3.73 19.86
C MET A 353 20.26 -5.20 19.48
N GLN A 354 20.57 -5.49 18.21
CA GLN A 354 20.96 -6.83 17.76
C GLN A 354 22.32 -7.27 18.32
N THR A 355 23.27 -6.34 18.47
CA THR A 355 24.58 -6.64 19.06
C THR A 355 24.56 -6.76 20.58
N THR A 356 23.65 -6.05 21.26
CA THR A 356 23.54 -6.07 22.73
C THR A 356 22.72 -7.24 23.28
N LEU A 357 21.89 -7.89 22.46
CA LEU A 357 21.09 -9.07 22.82
C LEU A 357 21.48 -10.29 21.96
N PRO A 358 22.69 -10.87 22.12
CA PRO A 358 23.11 -11.99 21.26
C PRO A 358 22.36 -13.32 21.48
N ASN A 359 21.44 -13.46 22.45
CA ASN A 359 20.83 -14.76 22.80
C ASN A 359 19.32 -14.71 23.14
N GLN A 360 18.46 -14.44 22.15
CA GLN A 360 17.03 -14.81 22.21
C GLN A 360 16.52 -15.35 20.86
N ARG A 361 17.32 -16.18 20.18
CA ARG A 361 16.85 -17.00 19.05
C ARG A 361 17.36 -18.43 19.16
N VAL A 362 16.86 -19.14 20.16
CA VAL A 362 16.57 -20.58 20.09
C VAL A 362 15.33 -20.80 20.97
N SER A 363 14.44 -21.71 20.54
CA SER A 363 13.19 -22.20 21.17
C SER A 363 11.94 -21.31 21.06
N ALA A 364 11.18 -21.46 19.96
CA ALA A 364 9.98 -22.31 19.85
C ALA A 364 9.32 -22.08 18.49
#